data_AF-A0A2J6RPN0-F1
#
_entry.id   AF-A0A2J6RPN0-F1
#
_cell.length_a   1.000
_cell.length_b   1.000
_cell.length_c   1.000
_cell.angle_alpha   90.00
_cell.angle_beta   90.00
_cell.angle_gamma   90.00
#
_symmetry.space_group_name_H-M   'P 1'
#
loop_
_entity.id
_entity.type
_entity.pdbx_description
1 polymer ?
#
loop_
_entity_poly.entity_id
_entity_poly.type
_entity_poly.pdbx_seq_one_letter_code
_entity_poly.pdbx_strand_id
1 'polypeptide(L)'
;MLSQEYSDLEVRSQSSYEGKEVAYKGRNKPLPYPGLPQVLYDADNLPELHWIIGKSPNQAELNGSASHDFTSLLEGKKVARTRYRCGMTNRLFWVCVAVSLVGLAMIIAGAVTGVLKNPRHHSPSTIPQADPKQQGPLSGSKLAALNWTDEANIERRAVFYQLNGALFLSQTQSSSQNASWTHLNISDQFVTDEGALALNAREGTPLAVAATPWPAGVGAPWDASLAFAVTLFYFDDINNQIRLLWSGAGNLSVWQEGGDWNEVAISSVPETSQLAAVGYYCASGCQNSMCVAFQGDDATVQSSCSHAFGEFSTPTSVTTASPNSSLALIPFAANYGFNVTYDSELAVFFVNNIDVNTVVFNHGNDGAWDGTSTTTMTSQTQFNGTVPQIAASASNSLANILAVSLTGDGNVTASWFEPATQWNANQPSSFVNEGGNASSSRPDLRLETIAMDGDHRLYGAVADGTAIVEYSWSPADPYNFVWMSSIELV
;
A
#
# COMPACT_ATOMS: atom_id res chain seq x y z
N MET A 1 -15.35 60.79 -40.80
CA MET A 1 -15.84 61.82 -39.86
C MET A 1 -15.84 61.19 -38.48
N LEU A 2 -14.99 61.74 -37.59
CA LEU A 2 -14.81 61.50 -36.13
C LEU A 2 -14.34 60.08 -35.76
N SER A 3 -13.05 59.78 -35.45
CA SER A 3 -12.09 60.29 -34.42
C SER A 3 -12.62 60.14 -33.00
N GLN A 4 -12.01 59.46 -32.02
CA GLN A 4 -10.66 59.60 -31.41
C GLN A 4 -10.40 58.36 -30.50
N GLU A 5 -9.24 57.71 -30.51
CA GLU A 5 -7.98 57.94 -29.75
C GLU A 5 -7.88 57.31 -28.32
N TYR A 6 -6.94 56.35 -28.22
CA TYR A 6 -5.91 56.08 -27.20
C TYR A 6 -6.09 56.45 -25.71
N SER A 7 -5.73 55.49 -24.84
CA SER A 7 -4.60 55.71 -23.90
C SER A 7 -4.00 54.39 -23.41
N ASP A 8 -2.68 54.26 -23.63
CA ASP A 8 -1.77 53.33 -22.97
C ASP A 8 -1.64 53.70 -21.49
N LEU A 9 -1.39 52.71 -20.62
CA LEU A 9 -0.80 52.98 -19.32
C LEU A 9 0.25 51.94 -18.93
N GLU A 10 1.32 52.50 -18.38
CA GLU A 10 2.70 52.07 -18.44
C GLU A 10 3.09 51.25 -17.21
N VAL A 11 3.92 50.22 -17.44
CA VAL A 11 4.60 49.45 -16.41
C VAL A 11 5.79 50.26 -15.88
N ARG A 12 5.85 50.49 -14.56
CA ARG A 12 7.08 50.45 -13.73
C ARG A 12 6.81 50.87 -12.28
N SER A 13 7.11 49.98 -11.34
CA SER A 13 7.85 50.39 -10.14
C SER A 13 8.85 49.30 -9.76
N GLN A 14 10.13 49.66 -9.85
CA GLN A 14 11.23 48.98 -9.17
C GLN A 14 11.17 49.39 -7.70
N SER A 15 11.22 48.42 -6.78
CA SER A 15 11.75 48.66 -5.45
C SER A 15 12.87 47.66 -5.17
N SER A 16 14.09 48.18 -5.19
CA SER A 16 15.26 47.54 -4.63
C SER A 16 15.13 47.53 -3.10
N TYR A 17 15.32 46.38 -2.48
CA TYR A 17 15.69 46.31 -1.07
C TYR A 17 16.99 45.52 -0.94
N GLU A 18 18.09 46.28 -0.81
CA GLU A 18 19.31 45.83 -0.16
C GLU A 18 19.07 45.83 1.36
N GLY A 19 19.45 44.76 2.06
CA GLY A 19 19.35 44.78 3.52
C GLY A 19 19.62 43.48 4.27
N LYS A 20 20.91 43.17 4.42
CA LYS A 20 21.55 42.43 5.53
C LYS A 20 21.27 40.93 5.70
N GLU A 21 22.24 40.13 5.22
CA GLU A 21 22.59 38.84 5.82
C GLU A 21 22.92 39.00 7.31
N VAL A 22 22.15 38.33 8.16
CA VAL A 22 22.57 37.98 9.52
C VAL A 22 22.99 36.53 9.48
N ALA A 23 24.31 36.30 9.54
CA ALA A 23 24.88 34.97 9.60
C ALA A 23 24.52 34.29 10.93
N TYR A 24 23.59 33.33 10.90
CA TYR A 24 23.41 32.36 11.97
C TYR A 24 24.35 31.17 11.74
N LYS A 25 25.40 31.07 12.55
CA LYS A 25 26.22 29.87 12.70
C LYS A 25 25.42 28.83 13.51
N GLY A 26 24.65 28.01 12.81
CA GLY A 26 24.03 26.79 13.35
C GLY A 26 24.36 25.62 12.42
N ARG A 27 24.97 24.56 12.95
CA ARG A 27 25.24 23.33 12.20
C ARG A 27 23.94 22.59 11.94
N ASN A 28 23.29 22.84 10.80
CA ASN A 28 22.26 21.96 10.28
C ASN A 28 22.76 21.35 8.96
N LYS A 29 22.90 20.03 8.94
CA LYS A 29 23.04 19.26 7.71
C LYS A 29 21.75 19.45 6.89
N PRO A 30 21.81 19.59 5.56
CA PRO A 30 20.60 19.56 4.74
C PRO A 30 19.96 18.16 4.85
N LEU A 31 18.66 18.13 5.16
CA LEU A 31 17.83 16.92 5.03
C LEU A 31 17.63 16.63 3.53
N PRO A 32 17.67 15.36 3.09
CA PRO A 32 17.44 15.00 1.70
C PRO A 32 15.93 14.82 1.42
N TYR A 33 15.47 15.47 0.34
CA TYR A 33 14.22 15.31 -0.43
C TYR A 33 12.85 15.64 0.20
N PRO A 34 12.00 16.46 -0.48
CA PRO A 34 10.58 16.60 -0.18
C PRO A 34 9.76 15.62 -1.04
N GLY A 35 9.15 14.63 -0.41
CA GLY A 35 8.18 13.72 -1.03
C GLY A 35 7.29 13.13 0.06
N LEU A 36 6.01 13.50 0.03
CA LEU A 36 4.95 13.19 1.01
C LEU A 36 5.13 13.85 2.40
N PRO A 37 4.03 14.19 3.11
CA PRO A 37 4.12 14.62 4.51
C PRO A 37 4.64 13.45 5.34
N GLN A 38 5.92 13.49 5.70
CA GLN A 38 6.48 12.61 6.71
C GLN A 38 6.03 13.11 8.09
N VAL A 39 5.13 12.38 8.74
CA VAL A 39 4.76 12.61 10.13
C VAL A 39 5.82 11.94 11.01
N LEU A 40 6.66 12.77 11.64
CA LEU A 40 7.47 12.35 12.77
C LEU A 40 6.56 12.15 13.98
N TYR A 41 6.47 10.93 14.50
CA TYR A 41 5.79 10.64 15.76
C TYR A 41 6.76 10.89 16.93
N ASP A 42 6.53 11.95 17.70
CA ASP A 42 6.99 12.06 19.09
C ASP A 42 5.74 12.03 19.98
N ALA A 43 5.55 10.91 20.69
CA ALA A 43 4.38 10.66 21.52
C ALA A 43 4.23 11.62 22.71
N ASP A 44 5.27 12.41 23.02
CA ASP A 44 5.33 13.19 24.26
C ASP A 44 5.23 14.72 24.07
N ASN A 45 5.19 15.25 22.83
CA ASN A 45 5.14 16.72 22.60
C ASN A 45 4.45 17.14 21.29
N LEU A 46 3.11 17.12 21.25
CA LEU A 46 2.36 17.88 20.24
C LEU A 46 2.05 19.28 20.78
N PRO A 47 2.50 20.37 20.13
CA PRO A 47 1.98 21.70 20.44
C PRO A 47 0.57 21.85 19.85
N GLU A 48 -0.42 22.17 20.69
CA GLU A 48 -1.76 22.55 20.23
C GLU A 48 -1.67 23.81 19.35
N LEU A 49 -1.96 23.65 18.05
CA LEU A 49 -2.10 24.76 17.12
C LEU A 49 -3.59 25.11 16.99
N HIS A 50 -4.00 26.16 17.69
CA HIS A 50 -5.31 26.77 17.52
C HIS A 50 -5.28 27.77 16.35
N TRP A 51 -6.02 27.48 15.28
CA TRP A 51 -6.27 28.43 14.20
C TRP A 51 -7.48 29.30 14.54
N ILE A 52 -7.27 30.62 14.62
CA ILE A 52 -8.36 31.59 14.70
C ILE A 52 -8.77 31.94 13.27
N ILE A 53 -9.97 31.53 12.87
CA ILE A 53 -10.55 31.84 11.55
C ILE A 53 -10.75 33.36 11.44
N GLY A 54 -10.11 34.00 10.46
CA GLY A 54 -10.44 35.37 10.03
C GLY A 54 -9.33 36.44 9.99
N LYS A 55 -8.03 36.11 10.01
CA LYS A 55 -6.94 37.12 9.84
C LYS A 55 -5.84 36.69 8.85
N SER A 56 -5.29 37.66 8.11
CA SER A 56 -4.26 37.47 7.07
C SER A 56 -2.86 37.16 7.63
N PRO A 57 -1.93 36.56 6.86
CA PRO A 57 -0.77 35.80 7.36
C PRO A 57 0.38 36.56 8.03
N ASN A 58 0.32 37.88 8.22
CA ASN A 58 1.52 38.68 8.58
C ASN A 58 1.51 39.27 9.99
N GLN A 59 0.71 38.74 10.93
CA GLN A 59 0.76 39.16 12.34
C GLN A 59 0.56 37.97 13.28
N ALA A 60 1.65 37.29 13.63
CA ALA A 60 1.72 36.49 14.84
C ALA A 60 2.45 37.32 15.91
N GLU A 61 1.70 37.84 16.89
CA GLU A 61 2.26 38.41 18.12
C GLU A 61 2.37 37.29 19.17
N LEU A 62 3.57 37.12 19.74
CA LEU A 62 3.79 36.33 20.95
C LEU A 62 3.33 37.17 22.15
N ASN A 63 2.22 36.78 22.78
CA ASN A 63 1.78 37.37 24.04
C ASN A 63 1.41 36.29 25.06
N GLY A 64 1.99 36.40 26.26
CA GLY A 64 1.39 35.86 27.48
C GLY A 64 2.20 34.80 28.23
N SER A 65 3.21 35.22 28.98
CA SER A 65 3.68 34.52 30.17
C SER A 65 2.59 34.60 31.25
N ALA A 66 2.04 33.45 31.66
CA ALA A 66 1.26 33.34 32.89
C ALA A 66 1.80 32.20 33.75
N SER A 67 2.57 32.59 34.75
CA SER A 67 2.93 31.76 35.90
C SER A 67 1.66 31.46 36.69
N HIS A 68 1.32 30.18 36.88
CA HIS A 68 0.40 29.77 37.94
C HIS A 68 1.15 28.95 38.99
N ASP A 69 1.34 29.62 40.11
CA ASP A 69 1.74 29.11 41.42
C ASP A 69 0.70 28.07 41.89
N PHE A 70 1.17 26.86 42.20
CA PHE A 70 0.37 25.79 42.80
C PHE A 70 0.98 25.38 44.14
N THR A 71 1.00 26.31 45.09
CA THR A 71 1.19 26.02 46.51
C THR A 71 -0.13 26.14 47.25
N SER A 72 -0.92 25.06 47.28
CA SER A 72 -1.79 24.66 48.42
C SER A 72 -2.72 23.52 48.02
N LEU A 73 -2.45 22.32 48.54
CA LEU A 73 -3.43 21.30 48.98
C LEU A 73 -2.67 19.99 49.28
N LEU A 74 -1.93 20.01 50.38
CA LEU A 74 -1.49 18.79 51.07
C LEU A 74 -2.29 18.71 52.37
N GLU A 75 -3.45 18.06 52.31
CA GLU A 75 -4.07 17.49 53.50
C GLU A 75 -4.24 15.99 53.29
N GLY A 76 -3.60 15.23 54.17
CA GLY A 76 -3.30 13.82 53.97
C GLY A 76 -4.48 12.89 54.20
N LYS A 77 -4.56 11.85 53.36
CA LYS A 77 -5.03 10.53 53.78
C LYS A 77 -3.94 9.51 53.49
N LYS A 78 -3.37 8.93 54.54
CA LYS A 78 -2.53 7.73 54.44
C LYS A 78 -3.40 6.56 54.00
N VAL A 79 -3.42 6.26 52.71
CA VAL A 79 -3.93 4.99 52.20
C VAL A 79 -2.75 4.02 52.17
N ALA A 80 -2.86 2.94 52.96
CA ALA A 80 -1.90 1.85 52.90
C ALA A 80 -1.96 1.21 51.51
N ARG A 81 -0.97 1.49 50.65
CA ARG A 81 -0.81 0.83 49.35
C ARG A 81 -0.34 -0.61 49.58
N THR A 82 -1.26 -1.56 49.44
CA THR A 82 -0.93 -2.96 49.25
C THR A 82 -0.16 -3.09 47.94
N ARG A 83 1.10 -3.55 47.98
CA ARG A 83 1.91 -3.76 46.77
C ARG A 83 1.41 -5.01 46.03
N TYR A 84 0.93 -4.82 44.81
CA TYR A 84 0.64 -5.89 43.86
C TYR A 84 1.87 -6.09 42.96
N ARG A 85 2.23 -7.34 42.64
CA ARG A 85 3.23 -7.68 41.61
C ARG A 85 2.50 -8.44 40.52
N CYS A 86 2.62 -7.98 39.27
CA CYS A 86 1.91 -8.52 38.11
C CYS A 86 0.39 -8.64 38.30
N GLY A 87 -0.26 -7.61 38.86
CA GLY A 87 -1.72 -7.58 39.05
C GLY A 87 -2.28 -8.53 40.12
N MET A 88 -1.44 -9.31 40.81
CA MET A 88 -1.86 -10.31 41.80
C MET A 88 -1.34 -9.97 43.20
N THR A 89 -2.05 -10.46 44.24
CA THR A 89 -1.58 -10.32 45.63
C THR A 89 -0.30 -11.16 45.82
N ASN A 90 0.63 -10.69 46.66
CA ASN A 90 1.90 -11.39 46.91
C ASN A 90 1.73 -12.87 47.29
N ARG A 91 0.61 -13.24 47.92
CA ARG A 91 0.32 -14.64 48.26
C ARG A 91 0.02 -15.49 47.03
N LEU A 92 -0.74 -14.95 46.07
CA LEU A 92 -1.11 -15.68 44.84
C LEU A 92 0.09 -15.83 43.89
N PHE A 93 0.95 -14.81 43.79
CA PHE A 93 2.15 -14.86 42.95
C PHE A 93 3.07 -16.04 43.33
N TRP A 94 3.32 -16.23 44.63
CA TRP A 94 4.17 -17.33 45.10
C TRP A 94 3.53 -18.72 44.91
N VAL A 95 2.20 -18.81 44.94
CA VAL A 95 1.48 -20.06 44.63
C VAL A 95 1.66 -20.45 43.17
N CYS A 96 1.53 -19.51 42.23
CA CYS A 96 1.72 -19.77 40.80
C CYS A 96 3.15 -20.21 40.47
N VAL A 97 4.16 -19.59 41.09
CA VAL A 97 5.56 -19.97 40.92
C VAL A 97 5.82 -21.39 41.43
N ALA A 98 5.26 -21.76 42.59
CA ALA A 98 5.41 -23.11 43.13
C ALA A 98 4.76 -24.17 42.23
N VAL A 99 3.56 -23.92 41.70
CA VAL A 99 2.87 -24.85 40.79
C VAL A 99 3.66 -25.03 39.48
N SER A 100 4.20 -23.94 38.93
CA SER A 100 4.99 -23.99 37.68
C SER A 100 6.26 -24.80 37.86
N LEU A 101 6.95 -24.66 39.00
CA LEU A 101 8.15 -25.43 39.32
C LEU A 101 7.87 -26.94 39.48
N VAL A 102 6.74 -27.31 40.09
CA VAL A 102 6.33 -28.72 40.23
C VAL A 102 5.96 -29.32 38.87
N GLY A 103 5.30 -28.57 37.98
CA GLY A 103 4.98 -29.01 36.63
C GLY A 103 6.24 -29.28 35.80
N LEU A 104 7.23 -28.39 35.88
CA LEU A 104 8.50 -28.53 35.14
C LEU A 104 9.33 -29.74 35.61
N ALA A 105 9.26 -30.06 36.91
CA ALA A 105 9.93 -31.26 37.46
C ALA A 105 9.30 -32.58 36.96
N MET A 106 7.98 -32.61 36.67
CA MET A 106 7.33 -33.82 36.15
C MET A 106 7.65 -34.10 34.68
N ILE A 107 7.94 -33.08 33.87
CA ILE A 107 8.27 -33.26 32.45
C ILE A 107 9.65 -33.92 32.28
N ILE A 108 10.60 -33.62 33.16
CA ILE A 108 11.98 -34.14 33.07
C ILE A 108 12.03 -35.64 33.47
N ALA A 109 11.07 -36.14 34.25
CA ALA A 109 11.02 -37.55 34.65
C ALA A 109 10.43 -38.49 33.58
N GLY A 110 9.85 -37.96 32.48
CA GLY A 110 9.11 -38.77 31.50
C GLY A 110 9.85 -39.17 30.22
N ALA A 111 11.08 -38.67 29.99
CA ALA A 111 11.72 -38.76 28.67
C ALA A 111 12.98 -39.65 28.65
N VAL A 112 12.90 -40.91 29.10
CA VAL A 112 13.89 -41.96 28.73
C VAL A 112 13.23 -43.35 28.67
N THR A 113 12.58 -43.69 27.54
CA THR A 113 12.46 -45.07 27.01
C THR A 113 11.71 -45.04 25.67
N GLY A 114 12.27 -45.58 24.58
CA GLY A 114 11.46 -45.86 23.39
C GLY A 114 12.19 -45.95 22.05
N VAL A 115 13.05 -46.95 21.90
CA VAL A 115 13.78 -47.30 20.66
C VAL A 115 12.89 -48.11 19.70
N LEU A 116 13.02 -47.81 18.40
CA LEU A 116 12.72 -48.60 17.18
C LEU A 116 11.30 -49.17 16.96
N LYS A 117 10.69 -48.79 15.82
CA LYS A 117 9.97 -49.71 14.92
C LYS A 117 9.77 -49.11 13.51
N ASN A 118 10.38 -49.76 12.52
CA ASN A 118 9.96 -49.73 11.11
C ASN A 118 8.62 -50.46 10.96
N PRO A 119 7.73 -50.01 10.05
CA PRO A 119 7.27 -50.94 9.02
C PRO A 119 7.18 -50.35 7.60
N ARG A 120 7.56 -51.24 6.69
CA ARG A 120 7.34 -51.38 5.25
C ARG A 120 6.15 -50.66 4.58
N HIS A 121 6.46 -50.17 3.37
CA HIS A 121 5.69 -50.22 2.12
C HIS A 121 4.19 -49.98 2.17
N HIS A 122 3.75 -48.81 1.68
CA HIS A 122 2.56 -48.67 0.84
C HIS A 122 2.96 -47.79 -0.36
N SER A 123 2.79 -48.32 -1.58
CA SER A 123 2.92 -47.55 -2.82
C SER A 123 1.70 -46.63 -2.95
N PRO A 124 1.86 -45.31 -3.08
CA PRO A 124 0.80 -44.45 -3.57
C PRO A 124 0.90 -44.33 -5.09
N SER A 125 -0.27 -44.30 -5.69
CA SER A 125 -0.56 -44.03 -7.08
C SER A 125 0.23 -42.84 -7.62
N THR A 126 0.67 -42.97 -8.87
CA THR A 126 1.34 -41.97 -9.69
C THR A 126 0.51 -40.69 -9.77
N ILE A 127 0.83 -39.73 -8.92
CA ILE A 127 0.52 -38.31 -9.13
C ILE A 127 1.51 -37.82 -10.20
N PRO A 128 1.10 -37.04 -11.21
CA PRO A 128 2.04 -36.45 -12.15
C PRO A 128 3.04 -35.61 -11.36
N GLN A 129 4.29 -36.07 -11.34
CA GLN A 129 5.38 -35.36 -10.73
C GLN A 129 5.57 -34.07 -11.53
N ALA A 130 5.13 -32.94 -10.97
CA ALA A 130 5.46 -31.62 -11.49
C ALA A 130 6.97 -31.54 -11.68
N ASP A 131 7.38 -31.07 -12.86
CA ASP A 131 8.77 -30.93 -13.24
C ASP A 131 9.47 -30.07 -12.16
N PRO A 132 10.54 -30.54 -11.48
CA PRO A 132 11.22 -29.80 -10.40
C PRO A 132 11.97 -28.55 -10.87
N LYS A 133 11.53 -27.93 -11.98
CA LYS A 133 12.13 -26.78 -12.64
C LYS A 133 11.24 -25.54 -12.65
N GLN A 134 10.02 -25.60 -12.14
CA GLN A 134 9.18 -24.40 -11.97
C GLN A 134 9.43 -23.81 -10.58
N GLN A 135 10.58 -23.17 -10.41
CA GLN A 135 10.96 -22.42 -9.22
C GLN A 135 10.76 -20.93 -9.49
N GLY A 136 9.57 -20.44 -9.14
CA GLY A 136 9.22 -19.02 -9.06
C GLY A 136 7.74 -18.79 -9.37
N PRO A 137 7.26 -17.54 -9.52
CA PRO A 137 5.86 -17.24 -9.34
C PRO A 137 5.05 -18.10 -10.30
N LEU A 138 3.87 -18.52 -9.86
CA LEU A 138 2.94 -19.23 -10.69
C LEU A 138 2.79 -18.48 -12.03
N SER A 139 2.85 -19.18 -13.17
CA SER A 139 2.60 -18.53 -14.47
C SER A 139 1.22 -17.89 -14.45
N GLY A 140 1.15 -16.60 -14.81
CA GLY A 140 -0.06 -15.80 -14.66
C GLY A 140 -0.36 -15.28 -13.24
N SER A 141 0.52 -15.53 -12.25
CA SER A 141 0.47 -14.90 -10.92
C SER A 141 0.35 -13.40 -11.11
N LYS A 142 -0.56 -12.76 -10.37
CA LYS A 142 -0.61 -11.31 -10.28
C LYS A 142 0.37 -10.83 -9.21
N LEU A 143 0.80 -9.58 -9.33
CA LEU A 143 1.61 -8.90 -8.34
C LEU A 143 0.79 -7.83 -7.64
N ALA A 144 1.05 -7.65 -6.35
CA ALA A 144 0.71 -6.42 -5.65
C ALA A 144 1.97 -5.90 -4.96
N ALA A 145 2.13 -4.58 -4.85
CA ALA A 145 3.30 -3.99 -4.23
C ALA A 145 2.92 -2.82 -3.35
N LEU A 146 3.68 -2.60 -2.28
CA LEU A 146 3.57 -1.41 -1.46
C LEU A 146 4.91 -1.05 -0.84
N ASN A 147 5.04 0.21 -0.47
CA ASN A 147 6.11 0.72 0.38
C ASN A 147 5.50 1.35 1.63
N TRP A 148 6.24 1.35 2.72
CA TRP A 148 5.86 2.01 3.96
C TRP A 148 7.08 2.41 4.75
N THR A 149 6.89 3.28 5.74
CA THR A 149 7.91 3.58 6.75
C THR A 149 7.43 2.97 8.07
N ASP A 150 8.26 2.12 8.68
CA ASP A 150 7.90 1.49 9.94
C ASP A 150 8.14 2.42 11.16
N GLU A 151 7.79 1.93 12.35
CA GLU A 151 7.98 2.65 13.63
C GLU A 151 9.45 2.98 13.94
N ALA A 152 10.40 2.28 13.32
CA ALA A 152 11.82 2.55 13.43
C ALA A 152 12.31 3.59 12.40
N ASN A 153 11.39 4.21 11.66
CA ASN A 153 11.68 5.14 10.57
C ASN A 153 12.53 4.50 9.45
N ILE A 154 12.31 3.20 9.21
CA ILE A 154 12.94 2.44 8.14
C ILE A 154 11.94 2.33 6.99
N GLU A 155 12.34 2.81 5.82
CA GLU A 155 11.60 2.58 4.58
C GLU A 155 11.67 1.09 4.23
N ARG A 156 10.51 0.50 4.02
CA ARG A 156 10.34 -0.90 3.64
C ARG A 156 9.51 -1.00 2.39
N ARG A 157 9.74 -2.08 1.66
CA ARG A 157 8.99 -2.43 0.45
C ARG A 157 8.62 -3.89 0.50
N ALA A 158 7.46 -4.21 -0.05
CA ALA A 158 7.00 -5.58 -0.18
C ALA A 158 6.34 -5.80 -1.53
N VAL A 159 6.58 -6.99 -2.08
CA VAL A 159 5.90 -7.51 -3.26
C VAL A 159 5.20 -8.80 -2.88
N PHE A 160 3.91 -8.88 -3.21
CA PHE A 160 3.04 -10.02 -2.97
C PHE A 160 2.80 -10.76 -4.27
N TYR A 161 2.84 -12.09 -4.21
CA TYR A 161 2.72 -12.97 -5.36
C TYR A 161 2.21 -14.36 -4.95
N GLN A 162 1.83 -15.17 -5.94
CA GLN A 162 1.55 -16.59 -5.74
C GLN A 162 2.70 -17.46 -6.21
N LEU A 163 3.02 -18.48 -5.43
CA LEU A 163 3.98 -19.53 -5.77
C LEU A 163 3.34 -20.87 -5.41
N ASN A 164 3.12 -21.74 -6.41
CA ASN A 164 2.45 -23.03 -6.24
C ASN A 164 1.09 -22.94 -5.52
N GLY A 165 0.29 -21.92 -5.86
CA GLY A 165 -1.02 -21.65 -5.25
C GLY A 165 -0.98 -20.97 -3.88
N ALA A 166 0.15 -21.03 -3.17
CA ALA A 166 0.33 -20.35 -1.88
C ALA A 166 0.63 -18.86 -2.07
N LEU A 167 0.19 -18.05 -1.10
CA LEU A 167 0.45 -16.61 -1.04
C LEU A 167 1.82 -16.35 -0.40
N PHE A 168 2.65 -15.56 -1.06
CA PHE A 168 3.96 -15.17 -0.59
C PHE A 168 4.10 -13.65 -0.55
N LEU A 169 5.02 -13.19 0.31
CA LEU A 169 5.59 -11.85 0.20
C LEU A 169 7.11 -11.93 0.16
N SER A 170 7.71 -11.04 -0.63
CA SER A 170 9.12 -10.70 -0.57
C SER A 170 9.24 -9.27 -0.06
N GLN A 171 10.08 -9.03 0.95
CA GLN A 171 10.28 -7.69 1.50
C GLN A 171 11.75 -7.29 1.56
N THR A 172 11.99 -5.98 1.53
CA THR A 172 13.31 -5.40 1.78
C THR A 172 13.21 -4.11 2.59
N GLN A 173 14.33 -3.73 3.19
CA GLN A 173 14.53 -2.49 3.95
C GLN A 173 15.51 -1.53 3.25
N SER A 174 15.95 -1.87 2.03
CA SER A 174 16.90 -1.07 1.27
C SER A 174 16.28 -0.61 -0.03
N SER A 175 16.40 0.68 -0.32
CA SER A 175 16.08 1.27 -1.62
C SER A 175 17.26 1.25 -2.60
N SER A 176 18.40 0.66 -2.19
CA SER A 176 19.61 0.57 -3.01
C SER A 176 19.49 -0.49 -4.10
N GLN A 177 20.30 -0.34 -5.16
CA GLN A 177 20.53 -1.44 -6.09
C GLN A 177 21.04 -2.68 -5.34
N ASN A 178 20.63 -3.87 -5.80
CA ASN A 178 20.94 -5.17 -5.19
C ASN A 178 20.48 -5.30 -3.72
N ALA A 179 19.29 -4.77 -3.43
CA ALA A 179 18.65 -4.96 -2.13
C ALA A 179 18.53 -6.46 -1.80
N SER A 180 18.83 -6.83 -0.55
CA SER A 180 18.56 -8.19 -0.07
C SER A 180 17.07 -8.31 0.22
N TRP A 181 16.45 -9.32 -0.37
CA TRP A 181 15.04 -9.65 -0.15
C TRP A 181 14.91 -10.78 0.86
N THR A 182 13.88 -10.70 1.71
CA THR A 182 13.47 -11.79 2.60
C THR A 182 12.09 -12.27 2.18
N HIS A 183 11.93 -13.58 2.13
CA HIS A 183 10.70 -14.21 1.67
C HIS A 183 9.92 -14.76 2.86
N LEU A 184 8.60 -14.64 2.80
CA LEU A 184 7.69 -15.24 3.77
C LEU A 184 6.55 -15.92 3.00
N ASN A 185 6.35 -17.19 3.28
CA ASN A 185 5.14 -17.90 2.90
C ASN A 185 4.03 -17.49 3.86
N ILE A 186 3.08 -16.69 3.38
CA ILE A 186 1.94 -16.24 4.19
C ILE A 186 1.04 -17.44 4.45
N SER A 187 0.85 -18.32 3.46
CA SER A 187 0.00 -19.52 3.57
C SER A 187 0.41 -20.46 4.69
N ASP A 188 1.70 -20.57 5.00
CA ASP A 188 2.20 -21.43 6.09
C ASP A 188 1.73 -20.98 7.49
N GLN A 189 1.28 -19.73 7.66
CA GLN A 189 0.80 -19.23 8.94
C GLN A 189 -0.62 -19.71 9.29
N PHE A 190 -1.31 -20.29 8.31
CA PHE A 190 -2.72 -20.69 8.42
C PHE A 190 -2.88 -22.19 8.22
N VAL A 191 -1.84 -22.99 8.48
CA VAL A 191 -1.95 -24.46 8.43
C VAL A 191 -2.66 -24.94 9.69
N THR A 192 -3.77 -25.68 9.54
CA THR A 192 -4.47 -26.27 10.69
C THR A 192 -3.73 -27.52 11.20
N ASP A 193 -4.04 -27.95 12.43
CA ASP A 193 -3.50 -29.20 13.02
C ASP A 193 -3.80 -30.46 12.17
N GLU A 194 -4.76 -30.36 11.26
CA GLU A 194 -5.18 -31.43 10.32
C GLU A 194 -4.40 -31.39 8.99
N GLY A 195 -3.47 -30.43 8.82
CA GLY A 195 -2.58 -30.34 7.66
C GLY A 195 -3.25 -29.80 6.38
N ALA A 196 -4.48 -29.30 6.46
CA ALA A 196 -5.11 -28.57 5.37
C ALA A 196 -4.65 -27.10 5.40
N LEU A 197 -4.25 -26.56 4.23
CA LEU A 197 -4.01 -25.13 4.02
C LEU A 197 -5.33 -24.40 4.32
N ALA A 198 -5.44 -23.63 5.42
CA ALA A 198 -6.70 -22.94 5.74
C ALA A 198 -6.95 -21.73 4.83
N LEU A 199 -5.93 -21.26 4.10
CA LEU A 199 -6.10 -20.23 3.10
C LEU A 199 -6.50 -20.83 1.75
N ASN A 200 -7.81 -20.76 1.49
CA ASN A 200 -8.47 -21.17 0.25
C ASN A 200 -8.23 -20.14 -0.89
N ALA A 201 -6.99 -19.68 -1.10
CA ALA A 201 -6.69 -18.73 -2.15
C ALA A 201 -6.78 -19.40 -3.53
N ARG A 202 -7.56 -18.83 -4.45
CA ARG A 202 -7.66 -19.35 -5.81
C ARG A 202 -6.32 -19.30 -6.53
N GLU A 203 -5.99 -20.33 -7.27
CA GLU A 203 -4.82 -20.32 -8.15
C GLU A 203 -4.94 -19.22 -9.22
N GLY A 204 -3.91 -18.40 -9.39
CA GLY A 204 -3.93 -17.26 -10.32
C GLY A 204 -4.84 -16.11 -9.88
N THR A 205 -5.18 -16.03 -8.58
CA THR A 205 -6.01 -14.97 -8.04
C THR A 205 -5.34 -13.60 -8.22
N PRO A 206 -6.09 -12.54 -8.61
CA PRO A 206 -5.55 -11.20 -8.54
C PRO A 206 -5.23 -10.84 -7.10
N LEU A 207 -4.14 -10.10 -6.95
CA LEU A 207 -3.68 -9.60 -5.67
C LEU A 207 -3.79 -8.09 -5.69
N ALA A 208 -4.30 -7.53 -4.60
CA ALA A 208 -4.28 -6.11 -4.36
C ALA A 208 -3.91 -5.86 -2.91
N VAL A 209 -3.23 -4.76 -2.64
CA VAL A 209 -2.75 -4.47 -1.30
C VAL A 209 -2.95 -3.00 -0.95
N ALA A 210 -3.32 -2.74 0.29
CA ALA A 210 -3.48 -1.40 0.83
C ALA A 210 -2.75 -1.31 2.17
N ALA A 211 -2.21 -0.13 2.47
CA ALA A 211 -1.64 0.18 3.78
C ALA A 211 -2.35 1.42 4.34
N THR A 212 -2.81 1.34 5.58
CA THR A 212 -3.43 2.48 6.27
C THR A 212 -2.77 2.66 7.63
N PRO A 213 -2.58 3.90 8.11
CA PRO A 213 -2.21 4.10 9.50
C PRO A 213 -3.30 3.54 10.40
N TRP A 214 -2.89 2.98 11.54
CA TRP A 214 -3.83 2.42 12.49
C TRP A 214 -4.69 3.55 13.05
N PRO A 215 -6.03 3.40 13.11
CA PRO A 215 -6.89 4.48 13.53
C PRO A 215 -6.67 4.78 15.02
N ALA A 216 -6.18 5.99 15.32
CA ALA A 216 -6.01 6.46 16.69
C ALA A 216 -7.38 6.53 17.40
N GLY A 217 -7.51 5.93 18.57
CA GLY A 217 -8.70 6.05 19.42
C GLY A 217 -9.88 5.14 19.06
N VAL A 218 -9.79 4.32 18.02
CA VAL A 218 -10.69 3.16 17.88
C VAL A 218 -10.22 2.17 18.93
N GLY A 219 -11.06 1.88 19.92
CA GLY A 219 -10.77 1.03 21.06
C GLY A 219 -10.56 -0.43 20.68
N ALA A 220 -9.61 -0.70 19.80
CA ALA A 220 -9.13 -2.01 19.49
C ALA A 220 -8.64 -2.63 20.82
N PRO A 221 -9.22 -3.74 21.31
CA PRO A 221 -8.83 -4.40 22.57
C PRO A 221 -7.39 -4.98 22.58
N TRP A 222 -6.59 -4.69 21.56
CA TRP A 222 -5.36 -5.32 21.12
C TRP A 222 -4.47 -4.21 20.55
N ASP A 223 -3.56 -3.77 21.42
CA ASP A 223 -2.40 -2.90 21.20
C ASP A 223 -2.59 -1.53 20.51
N ALA A 224 -2.62 -0.47 21.32
CA ALA A 224 -2.54 0.91 20.85
C ALA A 224 -1.15 1.28 20.28
N SER A 225 -0.19 0.36 20.26
CA SER A 225 1.15 0.59 19.72
C SER A 225 1.26 0.43 18.20
N LEU A 226 0.27 -0.15 17.52
CA LEU A 226 0.37 -0.39 16.07
C LEU A 226 0.34 0.95 15.32
N ALA A 227 1.40 1.28 14.58
CA ALA A 227 1.42 2.51 13.79
C ALA A 227 0.65 2.40 12.45
N PHE A 228 0.54 1.20 11.88
CA PHE A 228 -0.14 0.95 10.61
C PHE A 228 -0.67 -0.48 10.51
N ALA A 229 -1.53 -0.71 9.51
CA ALA A 229 -1.94 -2.02 9.07
C ALA A 229 -1.84 -2.13 7.55
N VAL A 230 -1.37 -3.28 7.08
CA VAL A 230 -1.37 -3.69 5.68
C VAL A 230 -2.45 -4.74 5.50
N THR A 231 -3.23 -4.61 4.44
CA THR A 231 -4.29 -5.55 4.06
C THR A 231 -4.04 -6.07 2.65
N LEU A 232 -3.93 -7.38 2.51
CA LEU A 232 -3.83 -8.10 1.25
C LEU A 232 -5.20 -8.66 0.87
N PHE A 233 -5.66 -8.32 -0.32
CA PHE A 233 -6.92 -8.78 -0.91
C PHE A 233 -6.65 -9.82 -1.99
N TYR A 234 -7.49 -10.85 -2.03
CA TYR A 234 -7.44 -11.94 -2.99
C TYR A 234 -8.83 -12.57 -3.14
N PHE A 235 -9.07 -13.36 -4.20
CA PHE A 235 -10.25 -14.22 -4.29
C PHE A 235 -10.02 -15.62 -3.75
N ASP A 236 -11.03 -16.16 -3.07
CA ASP A 236 -11.06 -17.58 -2.68
C ASP A 236 -11.41 -18.51 -3.85
N ASP A 237 -11.08 -19.80 -3.68
CA ASP A 237 -11.35 -20.86 -4.67
C ASP A 237 -12.77 -21.46 -4.56
N ILE A 238 -13.47 -21.26 -3.44
CA ILE A 238 -14.77 -21.90 -3.17
C ILE A 238 -15.94 -21.13 -3.81
N ASN A 239 -16.01 -19.83 -3.56
CA ASN A 239 -17.13 -18.97 -3.91
C ASN A 239 -16.69 -17.74 -4.72
N ASN A 240 -15.39 -17.64 -5.05
CA ASN A 240 -14.79 -16.49 -5.70
C ASN A 240 -15.14 -15.17 -4.98
N GLN A 241 -15.11 -15.21 -3.64
CA GLN A 241 -15.35 -14.05 -2.79
C GLN A 241 -14.04 -13.31 -2.55
N ILE A 242 -14.12 -11.99 -2.42
CA ILE A 242 -12.98 -11.21 -1.93
C ILE A 242 -12.72 -11.60 -0.48
N ARG A 243 -11.53 -12.11 -0.23
CA ARG A 243 -10.98 -12.36 1.09
C ARG A 243 -9.89 -11.35 1.38
N LEU A 244 -9.65 -11.13 2.67
CA LEU A 244 -8.58 -10.27 3.12
C LEU A 244 -7.76 -10.94 4.22
N LEU A 245 -6.46 -10.68 4.16
CA LEU A 245 -5.50 -10.92 5.24
C LEU A 245 -4.93 -9.59 5.67
N TRP A 246 -4.60 -9.45 6.94
CA TRP A 246 -3.99 -8.22 7.44
C TRP A 246 -2.79 -8.49 8.33
N SER A 247 -1.89 -7.49 8.39
CA SER A 247 -0.73 -7.47 9.26
C SER A 247 -0.54 -6.08 9.86
N GLY A 248 -0.44 -6.01 11.19
CA GLY A 248 0.03 -4.81 11.90
C GLY A 248 1.52 -4.85 12.23
N ALA A 249 2.22 -5.95 11.92
CA ALA A 249 3.63 -6.06 12.25
C ALA A 249 4.46 -5.14 11.34
N GLY A 250 5.35 -4.33 11.92
CA GLY A 250 6.19 -3.39 11.17
C GLY A 250 7.01 -4.02 10.03
N ASN A 251 7.32 -5.32 10.13
CA ASN A 251 8.05 -6.12 9.16
C ASN A 251 7.17 -7.17 8.45
N LEU A 252 5.84 -7.06 8.55
CA LEU A 252 4.86 -7.97 7.95
C LEU A 252 5.11 -9.47 8.24
N SER A 253 5.71 -9.79 9.39
CA SER A 253 6.07 -11.18 9.73
C SER A 253 4.90 -12.01 10.24
N VAL A 254 3.81 -11.37 10.67
CA VAL A 254 2.62 -12.02 11.24
C VAL A 254 1.39 -11.55 10.49
N TRP A 255 0.63 -12.52 9.98
CA TRP A 255 -0.61 -12.29 9.24
C TRP A 255 -1.79 -12.90 9.98
N GLN A 256 -2.94 -12.27 9.82
CA GLN A 256 -4.20 -12.72 10.41
C GLN A 256 -5.31 -12.66 9.36
N GLU A 257 -6.29 -13.53 9.49
CA GLU A 257 -7.50 -13.43 8.67
C GLU A 257 -8.31 -12.20 9.11
N GLY A 258 -9.06 -11.64 8.16
CA GLY A 258 -10.00 -10.56 8.47
C GLY A 258 -11.17 -10.95 9.39
N GLY A 259 -11.36 -12.22 9.73
CA GLY A 259 -12.49 -12.66 10.55
C GLY A 259 -13.84 -12.33 9.90
N ASP A 260 -14.76 -11.74 10.66
CA ASP A 260 -16.11 -11.33 10.20
C ASP A 260 -16.07 -10.39 8.97
N TRP A 261 -14.95 -9.73 8.71
CA TRP A 261 -14.75 -8.88 7.53
C TRP A 261 -14.74 -9.67 6.21
N ASN A 262 -14.50 -10.98 6.28
CA ASN A 262 -14.60 -11.89 5.14
C ASN A 262 -16.06 -12.29 4.83
N GLU A 263 -17.02 -12.00 5.72
CA GLU A 263 -18.43 -12.39 5.57
C GLU A 263 -19.32 -11.23 5.08
N VAL A 264 -18.87 -9.99 5.20
CA VAL A 264 -19.70 -8.79 5.02
C VAL A 264 -19.32 -8.05 3.72
N ALA A 265 -20.18 -8.21 2.71
CA ALA A 265 -20.51 -7.22 1.66
C ALA A 265 -19.97 -7.35 0.23
N ILE A 266 -19.05 -8.25 -0.11
CA ILE A 266 -18.63 -8.44 -1.53
C ILE A 266 -18.76 -9.91 -1.96
N SER A 267 -20.00 -10.32 -2.21
CA SER A 267 -20.36 -11.68 -2.61
C SER A 267 -20.00 -11.96 -4.07
N SER A 268 -19.44 -13.16 -4.33
CA SER A 268 -19.21 -13.82 -5.63
C SER A 268 -19.06 -12.88 -6.82
N VAL A 269 -17.82 -12.56 -7.16
CA VAL A 269 -17.51 -11.84 -8.42
C VAL A 269 -17.29 -12.85 -9.56
N PRO A 270 -17.19 -12.42 -10.83
CA PRO A 270 -16.74 -13.28 -11.93
C PRO A 270 -15.34 -13.83 -11.71
N GLU A 271 -15.08 -15.04 -12.21
CA GLU A 271 -13.74 -15.65 -12.11
C GLU A 271 -12.65 -14.79 -12.78
N THR A 272 -13.03 -14.08 -13.84
CA THR A 272 -12.15 -13.18 -14.59
C THR A 272 -11.99 -11.79 -13.97
N SER A 273 -12.61 -11.53 -12.82
CA SER A 273 -12.48 -10.23 -12.14
C SER A 273 -11.02 -9.96 -11.78
N GLN A 274 -10.64 -8.68 -11.77
CA GLN A 274 -9.34 -8.21 -11.28
C GLN A 274 -9.56 -7.40 -10.00
N LEU A 275 -8.50 -7.22 -9.22
CA LEU A 275 -8.53 -6.45 -7.97
C LEU A 275 -7.55 -5.28 -8.04
N ALA A 276 -7.95 -4.15 -7.47
CA ALA A 276 -7.08 -3.06 -7.12
C ALA A 276 -7.47 -2.53 -5.75
N ALA A 277 -6.51 -2.09 -4.95
CA ALA A 277 -6.78 -1.59 -3.61
C ALA A 277 -5.87 -0.40 -3.32
N VAL A 278 -6.35 0.47 -2.45
CA VAL A 278 -5.62 1.65 -2.02
C VAL A 278 -5.92 1.96 -0.56
N GLY A 279 -4.89 2.35 0.17
CA GLY A 279 -5.04 2.99 1.46
C GLY A 279 -5.26 4.48 1.28
N TYR A 280 -6.33 4.99 1.83
CA TYR A 280 -6.64 6.41 1.86
C TYR A 280 -6.31 6.97 3.25
N TYR A 281 -5.47 8.02 3.24
CA TYR A 281 -4.95 8.69 4.42
C TYR A 281 -5.31 10.16 4.39
N CYS A 282 -5.79 10.67 5.52
CA CYS A 282 -5.97 12.09 5.75
C CYS A 282 -5.11 12.56 6.93
N ALA A 283 -4.55 13.75 6.82
CA ALA A 283 -3.67 14.31 7.85
C ALA A 283 -4.44 14.65 9.14
N SER A 284 -5.75 14.94 9.03
CA SER A 284 -6.62 15.21 10.17
C SER A 284 -8.09 15.08 9.81
N GLY A 285 -8.90 14.58 10.74
CA GLY A 285 -10.36 14.76 10.70
C GLY A 285 -11.18 13.75 9.88
N CYS A 286 -10.55 12.72 9.30
CA CYS A 286 -11.27 11.61 8.66
C CYS A 286 -10.88 10.24 9.27
N GLN A 287 -11.72 9.23 9.04
CA GLN A 287 -11.38 7.85 9.32
C GLN A 287 -10.52 7.35 8.15
N ASN A 288 -9.26 6.96 8.43
CA ASN A 288 -8.43 6.26 7.45
C ASN A 288 -9.25 5.11 6.85
N SER A 289 -9.27 5.02 5.53
CA SER A 289 -10.07 4.02 4.83
C SER A 289 -9.22 3.22 3.86
N MET A 290 -9.65 1.98 3.61
CA MET A 290 -9.14 1.18 2.52
C MET A 290 -10.23 1.09 1.49
N CYS A 291 -9.89 1.32 0.23
CA CYS A 291 -10.82 1.13 -0.87
C CYS A 291 -10.34 -0.03 -1.73
N VAL A 292 -11.27 -0.86 -2.17
CA VAL A 292 -11.04 -1.93 -3.14
C VAL A 292 -11.91 -1.66 -4.37
N ALA A 293 -11.33 -1.87 -5.55
CA ALA A 293 -12.02 -1.86 -6.82
C ALA A 293 -11.93 -3.25 -7.46
N PHE A 294 -13.04 -3.69 -8.06
CA PHE A 294 -13.16 -4.99 -8.69
C PHE A 294 -14.18 -4.93 -9.82
N GLN A 295 -14.22 -5.95 -10.69
CA GLN A 295 -15.21 -6.05 -11.76
C GLN A 295 -16.35 -7.00 -11.34
N GLY A 296 -17.60 -6.56 -11.47
CA GLY A 296 -18.80 -7.37 -11.25
C GLY A 296 -19.26 -8.15 -12.49
N ASP A 297 -20.35 -8.91 -12.36
CA ASP A 297 -20.90 -9.83 -13.39
C ASP A 297 -21.28 -9.17 -14.73
N ASP A 298 -21.62 -7.89 -14.70
CA ASP A 298 -22.04 -7.10 -15.86
C ASP A 298 -20.85 -6.33 -16.50
N ALA A 299 -19.62 -6.71 -16.16
CA ALA A 299 -18.39 -6.01 -16.51
C ALA A 299 -18.31 -4.57 -15.97
N THR A 300 -19.17 -4.20 -15.02
CA THR A 300 -19.09 -2.93 -14.30
C THR A 300 -17.96 -2.99 -13.27
N VAL A 301 -17.07 -2.00 -13.33
CA VAL A 301 -16.12 -1.72 -12.26
C VAL A 301 -16.91 -1.20 -11.07
N GLN A 302 -16.76 -1.87 -9.94
CA GLN A 302 -17.35 -1.52 -8.67
C GLN A 302 -16.25 -1.13 -7.69
N SER A 303 -16.60 -0.29 -6.72
CA SER A 303 -15.71 0.08 -5.63
C SER A 303 -16.40 -0.09 -4.29
N SER A 304 -15.66 -0.49 -3.28
CA SER A 304 -16.11 -0.48 -1.89
C SER A 304 -15.01 0.10 -1.02
N CYS A 305 -15.39 1.01 -0.12
CA CYS A 305 -14.46 1.65 0.80
C CYS A 305 -14.84 1.30 2.23
N SER A 306 -13.82 1.14 3.08
CA SER A 306 -14.00 0.89 4.49
C SER A 306 -14.31 2.21 5.22
N HIS A 307 -15.24 2.19 6.17
CA HIS A 307 -15.49 3.35 7.05
C HIS A 307 -14.87 3.15 8.44
N ALA A 308 -14.64 1.91 8.83
CA ALA A 308 -13.71 1.52 9.88
C ALA A 308 -12.80 0.41 9.34
N PHE A 309 -11.72 0.09 10.06
CA PHE A 309 -10.83 -0.99 9.66
C PHE A 309 -11.63 -2.31 9.54
N GLY A 310 -11.73 -2.85 8.32
CA GLY A 310 -12.47 -4.07 8.02
C GLY A 310 -13.99 -3.93 7.77
N GLU A 311 -14.57 -2.75 7.97
CA GLU A 311 -16.00 -2.52 7.71
C GLU A 311 -16.20 -1.85 6.35
N PHE A 312 -16.43 -2.67 5.32
CA PHE A 312 -16.62 -2.21 3.94
C PHE A 312 -18.07 -1.77 3.68
N SER A 313 -18.22 -0.68 2.95
CA SER A 313 -19.53 -0.24 2.45
C SER A 313 -20.07 -1.21 1.39
N THR A 314 -21.38 -1.15 1.13
CA THR A 314 -21.94 -1.80 -0.07
C THR A 314 -21.18 -1.32 -1.32
N PRO A 315 -20.82 -2.22 -2.25
CA PRO A 315 -20.19 -1.84 -3.50
C PRO A 315 -21.01 -0.80 -4.28
N THR A 316 -20.34 0.23 -4.77
CA THR A 316 -20.90 1.26 -5.64
C THR A 316 -20.40 1.05 -7.07
N SER A 317 -21.29 1.21 -8.04
CA SER A 317 -20.91 1.15 -9.46
C SER A 317 -20.08 2.39 -9.82
N VAL A 318 -18.93 2.16 -10.45
CA VAL A 318 -18.07 3.22 -10.98
C VAL A 318 -18.40 3.45 -12.46
N THR A 319 -18.20 2.43 -13.28
CA THR A 319 -18.29 2.53 -14.74
C THR A 319 -18.27 1.15 -15.40
N THR A 320 -18.61 1.04 -16.68
CA THR A 320 -18.51 -0.21 -17.43
C THR A 320 -17.13 -0.33 -18.09
N ALA A 321 -16.49 -1.49 -17.96
CA ALA A 321 -15.20 -1.80 -18.58
C ALA A 321 -15.30 -3.02 -19.50
N SER A 322 -14.22 -3.36 -20.20
CA SER A 322 -14.14 -4.65 -20.90
C SER A 322 -14.09 -5.81 -19.90
N PRO A 323 -14.69 -6.98 -20.20
CA PRO A 323 -14.53 -8.17 -19.36
C PRO A 323 -13.06 -8.51 -19.14
N ASN A 324 -12.69 -8.94 -17.93
CA ASN A 324 -11.30 -9.19 -17.53
C ASN A 324 -10.40 -7.96 -17.60
N SER A 325 -10.97 -6.76 -17.46
CA SER A 325 -10.20 -5.52 -17.44
C SER A 325 -9.22 -5.54 -16.28
N SER A 326 -7.93 -5.28 -16.56
CA SER A 326 -6.98 -4.92 -15.52
C SER A 326 -7.46 -3.67 -14.78
N LEU A 327 -7.17 -3.59 -13.48
CA LEU A 327 -7.52 -2.46 -12.65
C LEU A 327 -6.27 -1.91 -11.95
N ALA A 328 -6.20 -0.60 -11.79
CA ALA A 328 -5.31 0.05 -10.84
C ALA A 328 -6.10 1.13 -10.10
N LEU A 329 -5.90 1.25 -8.78
CA LEU A 329 -6.59 2.19 -7.92
C LEU A 329 -5.53 2.93 -7.11
N ILE A 330 -5.51 4.25 -7.20
CA ILE A 330 -4.52 5.08 -6.52
C ILE A 330 -5.18 6.26 -5.82
N PRO A 331 -4.54 6.82 -4.79
CA PRO A 331 -5.00 8.06 -4.20
C PRO A 331 -4.60 9.22 -5.12
N PHE A 332 -5.43 10.24 -5.17
CA PHE A 332 -5.22 11.40 -6.03
C PHE A 332 -5.55 12.68 -5.24
N ALA A 333 -4.75 13.71 -5.43
CA ALA A 333 -5.00 15.00 -4.77
C ALA A 333 -6.21 15.68 -5.41
N ALA A 334 -6.99 16.40 -4.59
CA ALA A 334 -8.23 16.99 -5.06
C ALA A 334 -8.09 18.05 -6.14
N ASN A 335 -9.20 18.37 -6.79
CA ASN A 335 -9.28 19.30 -7.91
C ASN A 335 -8.30 18.87 -9.01
N TYR A 336 -8.33 17.61 -9.44
CA TYR A 336 -7.42 17.14 -10.51
C TYR A 336 -5.93 17.34 -10.18
N GLY A 337 -5.55 17.12 -8.92
CA GLY A 337 -4.19 17.32 -8.43
C GLY A 337 -3.80 18.77 -8.13
N PHE A 338 -4.68 19.76 -8.36
CA PHE A 338 -4.37 21.16 -8.06
C PHE A 338 -4.41 21.48 -6.56
N ASN A 339 -5.12 20.69 -5.75
CA ASN A 339 -5.26 20.93 -4.34
C ASN A 339 -4.94 19.70 -3.47
N VAL A 340 -3.73 19.73 -2.91
CA VAL A 340 -3.23 18.71 -1.97
C VAL A 340 -3.81 18.84 -0.56
N THR A 341 -4.64 19.85 -0.28
CA THR A 341 -5.24 20.09 1.05
C THR A 341 -6.62 19.47 1.23
N TYR A 342 -7.30 19.09 0.13
CA TYR A 342 -8.46 18.21 0.21
C TYR A 342 -7.99 16.81 -0.14
N ASP A 343 -7.73 16.06 0.91
CA ASP A 343 -7.56 14.63 0.94
C ASP A 343 -8.94 14.02 0.71
N SER A 344 -9.23 13.40 -0.45
CA SER A 344 -10.39 12.47 -0.67
C SER A 344 -10.70 12.14 -2.14
N GLU A 345 -9.75 12.24 -3.07
CA GLU A 345 -9.95 11.77 -4.44
C GLU A 345 -9.23 10.45 -4.69
N LEU A 346 -9.86 9.60 -5.51
CA LEU A 346 -9.31 8.33 -5.96
C LEU A 346 -9.34 8.32 -7.47
N ALA A 347 -8.36 7.69 -8.11
CA ALA A 347 -8.39 7.42 -9.54
C ALA A 347 -8.37 5.93 -9.79
N VAL A 348 -9.35 5.43 -10.56
CA VAL A 348 -9.37 4.05 -11.02
C VAL A 348 -9.09 3.98 -12.50
N PHE A 349 -8.13 3.13 -12.87
CA PHE A 349 -7.73 2.86 -14.24
C PHE A 349 -8.29 1.51 -14.67
N PHE A 350 -8.79 1.42 -15.89
CA PHE A 350 -9.38 0.21 -16.45
C PHE A 350 -9.22 0.18 -17.97
N VAL A 351 -9.31 -1.02 -18.56
CA VAL A 351 -9.32 -1.24 -19.99
C VAL A 351 -10.77 -1.19 -20.49
N ASN A 352 -11.00 -0.37 -21.52
CA ASN A 352 -12.24 -0.35 -22.27
C ASN A 352 -11.92 -0.47 -23.76
N ASN A 353 -12.31 -1.60 -24.35
CA ASN A 353 -11.91 -2.07 -25.67
C ASN A 353 -10.39 -2.25 -25.80
N ILE A 354 -9.72 -1.28 -26.42
CA ILE A 354 -8.27 -1.24 -26.62
C ILE A 354 -7.64 -0.03 -25.93
N ASP A 355 -8.40 0.73 -25.16
CA ASP A 355 -7.92 1.97 -24.53
C ASP A 355 -7.90 1.80 -23.02
N VAL A 356 -6.92 2.41 -22.36
CA VAL A 356 -6.91 2.54 -20.90
C VAL A 356 -7.60 3.85 -20.56
N ASN A 357 -8.62 3.77 -19.71
CA ASN A 357 -9.42 4.90 -19.28
C ASN A 357 -9.30 5.07 -17.77
N THR A 358 -9.56 6.28 -17.32
CA THR A 358 -9.54 6.67 -15.91
C THR A 358 -10.87 7.29 -15.53
N VAL A 359 -11.38 6.94 -14.35
CA VAL A 359 -12.48 7.65 -13.69
C VAL A 359 -11.98 8.12 -12.33
N VAL A 360 -12.34 9.35 -11.95
CA VAL A 360 -11.91 9.97 -10.70
C VAL A 360 -13.10 10.07 -9.75
N PHE A 361 -12.90 9.68 -8.50
CA PHE A 361 -13.81 9.95 -7.40
C PHE A 361 -13.54 11.36 -6.87
N ASN A 362 -14.56 12.21 -6.80
CA ASN A 362 -14.42 13.58 -6.32
C ASN A 362 -15.27 13.80 -5.06
N HIS A 363 -14.61 14.00 -3.92
CA HIS A 363 -15.31 14.26 -2.66
C HIS A 363 -15.90 15.66 -2.57
N GLY A 364 -15.31 16.65 -3.26
CA GLY A 364 -15.84 18.01 -3.32
C GLY A 364 -17.19 18.12 -4.05
N ASN A 365 -17.55 17.11 -4.86
CA ASN A 365 -18.81 16.99 -5.59
C ASN A 365 -19.68 15.87 -5.01
N ASP A 366 -20.13 16.02 -3.76
CA ASP A 366 -21.07 15.11 -3.08
C ASP A 366 -20.56 13.68 -2.79
N GLY A 367 -19.26 13.41 -2.99
CA GLY A 367 -18.68 12.08 -2.73
C GLY A 367 -19.13 11.03 -3.74
N ALA A 368 -19.02 11.33 -5.03
CA ALA A 368 -19.37 10.44 -6.11
C ALA A 368 -18.21 10.24 -7.10
N TRP A 369 -18.25 9.10 -7.82
CA TRP A 369 -17.43 8.89 -9.00
C TRP A 369 -17.89 9.82 -10.12
N ASP A 370 -16.95 10.40 -10.86
CA ASP A 370 -17.27 11.13 -12.07
C ASP A 370 -17.98 10.18 -13.05
N GLY A 371 -19.14 10.59 -13.56
CA GLY A 371 -19.88 9.82 -14.57
C GLY A 371 -19.15 9.74 -15.92
N THR A 372 -18.08 10.53 -16.10
CA THR A 372 -17.30 10.59 -17.33
C THR A 372 -15.93 9.94 -17.14
N SER A 373 -15.56 9.04 -18.05
CA SER A 373 -14.19 8.50 -18.12
C SER A 373 -13.32 9.33 -19.05
N THR A 374 -12.03 9.45 -18.72
CA THR A 374 -11.01 10.09 -19.55
C THR A 374 -10.08 9.03 -20.12
N THR A 375 -9.83 9.08 -21.42
CA THR A 375 -8.86 8.17 -22.06
C THR A 375 -7.43 8.58 -21.71
N THR A 376 -6.69 7.65 -21.10
CA THR A 376 -5.32 7.84 -20.61
C THR A 376 -4.27 7.26 -21.55
N MET A 377 -4.55 6.12 -22.16
CA MET A 377 -3.73 5.50 -23.21
C MET A 377 -4.65 4.96 -24.30
N THR A 378 -4.19 4.97 -25.53
CA THR A 378 -4.92 4.40 -26.67
C THR A 378 -4.17 3.25 -27.29
N SER A 379 -4.89 2.41 -28.04
CA SER A 379 -4.30 1.33 -28.85
C SER A 379 -3.47 0.29 -28.06
N GLN A 380 -3.87 0.03 -26.81
CA GLN A 380 -3.38 -1.06 -25.98
C GLN A 380 -4.05 -2.37 -26.43
N THR A 381 -3.62 -2.90 -27.58
CA THR A 381 -4.24 -4.07 -28.18
C THR A 381 -4.02 -5.32 -27.34
N GLN A 382 -5.07 -6.13 -27.20
CA GLN A 382 -4.94 -7.47 -26.68
C GLN A 382 -4.03 -8.31 -27.57
N PHE A 383 -3.18 -9.13 -26.97
CA PHE A 383 -2.29 -10.04 -27.69
C PHE A 383 -2.58 -11.48 -27.27
N ASN A 384 -2.94 -12.34 -28.21
CA ASN A 384 -3.35 -13.73 -27.95
C ASN A 384 -4.46 -13.87 -26.89
N GLY A 385 -5.41 -12.93 -26.85
CA GLY A 385 -6.49 -12.91 -25.86
C GLY A 385 -6.10 -12.39 -24.47
N THR A 386 -4.82 -12.06 -24.25
CA THR A 386 -4.36 -11.42 -23.01
C THR A 386 -4.72 -9.94 -23.04
N VAL A 387 -5.54 -9.51 -22.06
CA VAL A 387 -5.86 -8.11 -21.81
C VAL A 387 -4.63 -7.39 -21.25
N PRO A 388 -4.33 -6.15 -21.69
CA PRO A 388 -3.22 -5.38 -21.13
C PRO A 388 -3.32 -5.27 -19.61
N GLN A 389 -2.20 -5.44 -18.92
CA GLN A 389 -2.08 -5.15 -17.49
C GLN A 389 -1.90 -3.64 -17.30
N ILE A 390 -2.38 -3.13 -16.18
CA ILE A 390 -2.25 -1.72 -15.80
C ILE A 390 -1.66 -1.67 -14.40
N ALA A 391 -0.65 -0.82 -14.22
CA ALA A 391 -0.19 -0.38 -12.92
C ALA A 391 -0.15 1.15 -12.91
N ALA A 392 -0.40 1.76 -11.76
CA ALA A 392 -0.34 3.20 -11.63
C ALA A 392 0.24 3.60 -10.28
N SER A 393 0.85 4.77 -10.22
CA SER A 393 1.40 5.34 -8.99
C SER A 393 1.32 6.86 -9.05
N ALA A 394 0.95 7.44 -7.91
CA ALA A 394 0.87 8.89 -7.76
C ALA A 394 2.22 9.43 -7.26
N SER A 395 2.52 10.68 -7.59
CA SER A 395 3.72 11.38 -7.12
C SER A 395 3.43 12.86 -6.87
N ASN A 396 4.45 13.60 -6.40
CA ASN A 396 4.34 15.04 -6.12
C ASN A 396 3.12 15.36 -5.22
N SER A 397 3.07 14.73 -4.04
CA SER A 397 1.93 14.86 -3.11
C SER A 397 0.59 14.46 -3.74
N LEU A 398 0.60 13.37 -4.51
CA LEU A 398 -0.55 12.79 -5.21
C LEU A 398 -1.13 13.66 -6.34
N ALA A 399 -0.44 14.73 -6.74
CA ALA A 399 -0.90 15.61 -7.81
C ALA A 399 -0.59 15.08 -9.22
N ASN A 400 0.50 14.32 -9.35
CA ASN A 400 0.93 13.75 -10.61
C ASN A 400 0.67 12.25 -10.63
N ILE A 401 0.44 11.66 -11.80
CA ILE A 401 0.18 10.22 -11.93
C ILE A 401 1.03 9.65 -13.06
N LEU A 402 1.73 8.55 -12.79
CA LEU A 402 2.23 7.65 -13.83
C LEU A 402 1.28 6.46 -13.95
N ALA A 403 0.74 6.25 -15.14
CA ALA A 403 0.01 5.04 -15.50
C ALA A 403 0.84 4.26 -16.53
N VAL A 404 1.04 2.97 -16.28
CA VAL A 404 1.83 2.06 -17.12
C VAL A 404 0.93 0.94 -17.60
N SER A 405 0.99 0.61 -18.88
CA SER A 405 0.32 -0.55 -19.45
C SER A 405 1.34 -1.54 -20.03
N LEU A 406 1.16 -2.83 -19.72
CA LEU A 406 1.90 -3.94 -20.29
C LEU A 406 0.97 -4.76 -21.20
N THR A 407 1.25 -4.80 -22.49
CA THR A 407 0.51 -5.62 -23.46
C THR A 407 1.03 -7.06 -23.47
N GLY A 408 0.24 -8.03 -23.94
CA GLY A 408 0.60 -9.46 -23.89
C GLY A 408 1.82 -9.87 -24.75
N ASP A 409 2.25 -9.01 -25.67
CA ASP A 409 3.50 -9.16 -26.43
C ASP A 409 4.74 -8.62 -25.68
N GLY A 410 4.54 -8.08 -24.48
CA GLY A 410 5.59 -7.59 -23.59
C GLY A 410 5.94 -6.12 -23.77
N ASN A 411 5.20 -5.36 -24.59
CA ASN A 411 5.44 -3.92 -24.72
C ASN A 411 4.86 -3.14 -23.53
N VAL A 412 5.59 -2.13 -23.09
CA VAL A 412 5.27 -1.24 -22.00
C VAL A 412 5.08 0.18 -22.52
N THR A 413 3.85 0.67 -22.42
CA THR A 413 3.49 2.06 -22.72
C THR A 413 3.21 2.79 -21.42
N ALA A 414 3.56 4.07 -21.35
CA ALA A 414 3.31 4.88 -20.18
C ALA A 414 2.58 6.19 -20.53
N SER A 415 1.79 6.68 -19.60
CA SER A 415 1.14 8.00 -19.66
C SER A 415 1.36 8.73 -18.35
N TRP A 416 1.67 10.02 -18.46
CA TRP A 416 1.93 10.89 -17.31
C TRP A 416 0.86 11.98 -17.23
N PHE A 417 0.28 12.14 -16.05
CA PHE A 417 -0.62 13.24 -15.74
C PHE A 417 0.11 14.28 -14.90
N GLU A 418 0.05 15.53 -15.33
CA GLU A 418 0.30 16.68 -14.46
C GLU A 418 -0.90 17.62 -14.53
N PRO A 419 -1.27 18.30 -13.42
CA PRO A 419 -2.41 19.21 -13.43
C PRO A 419 -2.27 20.30 -14.50
N ALA A 420 -1.05 20.83 -14.70
CA ALA A 420 -0.79 21.92 -15.62
C ALA A 420 -0.89 21.52 -17.11
N THR A 421 -0.43 20.32 -17.47
CA THR A 421 -0.36 19.86 -18.87
C THR A 421 -1.40 18.82 -19.22
N GLN A 422 -2.15 18.33 -18.23
CA GLN A 422 -3.03 17.17 -18.35
C GLN A 422 -2.25 15.92 -18.78
N TRP A 423 -2.93 14.92 -19.34
CA TRP A 423 -2.31 13.68 -19.79
C TRP A 423 -1.37 13.88 -20.97
N ASN A 424 -0.10 13.53 -20.77
CA ASN A 424 0.83 13.21 -21.84
C ASN A 424 0.77 11.71 -22.12
N ALA A 425 -0.05 11.33 -23.10
CA ALA A 425 -0.41 9.93 -23.33
C ALA A 425 0.54 9.18 -24.26
N ASN A 426 0.54 7.84 -24.14
CA ASN A 426 1.16 6.90 -25.09
C ASN A 426 2.67 7.10 -25.31
N GLN A 427 3.39 7.46 -24.26
CA GLN A 427 4.83 7.63 -24.36
C GLN A 427 5.53 6.26 -24.35
N PRO A 428 6.53 6.06 -25.22
CA PRO A 428 7.35 4.86 -25.19
C PRO A 428 8.19 4.86 -23.91
N SER A 429 8.22 3.72 -23.23
CA SER A 429 9.05 3.54 -22.05
C SER A 429 10.49 3.21 -22.45
N SER A 430 11.49 3.71 -21.72
CA SER A 430 12.89 3.30 -21.82
C SER A 430 13.25 2.45 -20.60
N PHE A 431 14.02 1.38 -20.79
CA PHE A 431 14.50 0.52 -19.71
C PHE A 431 16.02 0.46 -19.72
N VAL A 432 16.66 0.82 -18.62
CA VAL A 432 18.08 0.52 -18.35
C VAL A 432 18.12 -0.81 -17.60
N ASN A 433 18.53 -1.88 -18.26
CA ASN A 433 18.51 -3.25 -17.72
C ASN A 433 19.70 -3.51 -16.78
N GLU A 434 19.74 -4.69 -16.14
CA GLU A 434 20.79 -5.08 -15.18
C GLU A 434 22.23 -4.87 -15.70
N GLY A 435 22.47 -5.14 -16.99
CA GLY A 435 23.76 -4.93 -17.65
C GLY A 435 24.08 -3.47 -18.01
N GLY A 436 23.18 -2.53 -17.70
CA GLY A 436 23.29 -1.10 -18.03
C GLY A 436 22.93 -0.76 -19.48
N ASN A 437 22.57 -1.75 -20.30
CA ASN A 437 22.09 -1.53 -21.66
C ASN A 437 20.65 -1.02 -21.66
N ALA A 438 20.38 -0.06 -22.56
CA ALA A 438 19.06 0.52 -22.70
C ALA A 438 18.24 -0.20 -23.78
N SER A 439 16.97 -0.46 -23.49
CA SER A 439 15.98 -0.98 -24.43
C SER A 439 14.77 -0.06 -24.51
N SER A 440 14.13 0.00 -25.68
CA SER A 440 12.93 0.82 -25.90
C SER A 440 11.69 -0.04 -25.84
N SER A 441 10.64 0.50 -25.22
CA SER A 441 9.29 -0.02 -25.11
C SER A 441 9.15 -1.36 -24.39
N ARG A 442 10.23 -2.01 -23.97
CA ARG A 442 10.20 -3.22 -23.13
C ARG A 442 11.58 -3.45 -22.51
N PRO A 443 11.65 -4.08 -21.32
CA PRO A 443 12.92 -4.58 -20.81
C PRO A 443 13.43 -5.76 -21.64
N ASP A 444 14.70 -6.14 -21.45
CA ASP A 444 15.28 -7.32 -22.11
C ASP A 444 14.60 -8.63 -21.69
N LEU A 445 14.09 -8.64 -20.46
CA LEU A 445 13.29 -9.71 -19.89
C LEU A 445 11.83 -9.54 -20.30
N ARG A 446 11.18 -10.62 -20.72
CA ARG A 446 9.74 -10.56 -21.01
C ARG A 446 8.96 -10.58 -19.71
N LEU A 447 8.20 -9.53 -19.44
CA LEU A 447 7.30 -9.45 -18.28
C LEU A 447 5.92 -10.03 -18.61
N GLU A 448 5.27 -10.67 -17.63
CA GLU A 448 3.89 -11.18 -17.75
C GLU A 448 2.89 -10.35 -16.93
N THR A 449 3.32 -9.83 -15.80
CA THR A 449 2.50 -8.98 -14.92
C THR A 449 3.34 -7.85 -14.34
N ILE A 450 2.69 -6.75 -13.96
CA ILE A 450 3.32 -5.57 -13.39
C ILE A 450 2.54 -5.09 -12.16
N ALA A 451 3.27 -4.49 -11.22
CA ALA A 451 2.72 -3.75 -10.09
C ALA A 451 3.59 -2.52 -9.81
N MET A 452 3.03 -1.52 -9.13
CA MET A 452 3.79 -0.33 -8.70
C MET A 452 3.51 -0.05 -7.24
N ASP A 453 4.49 0.54 -6.55
CA ASP A 453 4.30 1.11 -5.22
C ASP A 453 4.26 2.65 -5.28
N GLY A 454 4.06 3.28 -4.11
CA GLY A 454 3.98 4.73 -3.98
C GLY A 454 5.33 5.45 -3.94
N ASP A 455 6.46 4.73 -3.98
CA ASP A 455 7.82 5.30 -3.98
C ASP A 455 8.56 5.05 -5.30
N HIS A 456 7.81 5.23 -6.39
CA HIS A 456 8.32 5.23 -7.74
C HIS A 456 9.07 3.93 -8.12
N ARG A 457 8.53 2.78 -7.74
CA ARG A 457 8.97 1.47 -8.23
C ARG A 457 7.95 0.82 -9.15
N LEU A 458 8.47 0.13 -10.15
CA LEU A 458 7.75 -0.78 -11.02
C LEU A 458 8.33 -2.18 -10.80
N TYR A 459 7.46 -3.11 -10.44
CA TYR A 459 7.78 -4.52 -10.30
C TYR A 459 7.21 -5.28 -11.48
N GLY A 460 7.95 -6.28 -11.99
CA GLY A 460 7.47 -7.14 -13.06
C GLY A 460 7.82 -8.60 -12.82
N ALA A 461 6.88 -9.52 -12.99
CA ALA A 461 7.20 -10.95 -12.97
C ALA A 461 7.72 -11.37 -14.35
N VAL A 462 8.86 -12.06 -14.39
CA VAL A 462 9.42 -12.59 -15.64
C VAL A 462 8.55 -13.74 -16.13
N ALA A 463 8.27 -13.80 -17.43
CA ALA A 463 7.31 -14.73 -18.04
C ALA A 463 7.72 -16.21 -17.99
N ASP A 464 9.00 -16.52 -17.73
CA ASP A 464 9.46 -17.88 -17.45
C ASP A 464 9.28 -18.28 -15.97
N GLY A 465 8.81 -17.35 -15.16
CA GLY A 465 8.56 -17.51 -13.74
C GLY A 465 9.84 -17.60 -12.91
N THR A 466 11.02 -17.16 -13.38
CA THR A 466 12.25 -17.34 -12.58
C THR A 466 12.47 -16.26 -11.52
N ALA A 467 11.91 -15.08 -11.72
CA ALA A 467 12.18 -13.91 -10.88
C ALA A 467 11.05 -12.88 -10.93
N ILE A 468 11.04 -12.01 -9.92
CA ILE A 468 10.37 -10.71 -9.99
C ILE A 468 11.46 -9.64 -10.05
N VAL A 469 11.32 -8.69 -10.96
CA VAL A 469 12.32 -7.65 -11.20
C VAL A 469 11.81 -6.28 -10.75
N GLU A 470 12.72 -5.45 -10.24
CA GLU A 470 12.43 -4.09 -9.75
C GLU A 470 13.10 -3.06 -10.65
N TYR A 471 12.32 -2.09 -11.12
CA TYR A 471 12.78 -0.87 -11.77
C TYR A 471 12.37 0.36 -10.95
N SER A 472 13.24 1.37 -10.93
CA SER A 472 12.93 2.70 -10.43
C SER A 472 12.58 3.64 -11.56
N TRP A 473 11.74 4.64 -11.27
CA TRP A 473 11.48 5.76 -12.16
C TRP A 473 11.49 7.06 -11.36
N SER A 474 11.43 8.21 -12.04
CA SER A 474 11.43 9.51 -11.40
C SER A 474 10.37 10.42 -12.01
N PRO A 475 9.66 11.26 -11.22
CA PRO A 475 8.75 12.27 -11.77
C PRO A 475 9.41 13.24 -12.75
N ALA A 476 10.74 13.44 -12.66
CA ALA A 476 11.48 14.29 -13.60
C ALA A 476 11.70 13.63 -14.97
N ASP A 477 11.62 12.29 -15.03
CA ASP A 477 11.75 11.48 -16.24
C ASP A 477 10.88 10.21 -16.10
N PRO A 478 9.55 10.35 -16.14
CA PRO A 478 8.61 9.31 -15.70
C PRO A 478 8.53 8.11 -16.67
N TYR A 479 9.18 8.21 -17.83
CA TYR A 479 9.18 7.18 -18.87
C TYR A 479 10.46 6.34 -18.89
N ASN A 480 11.42 6.65 -18.02
CA ASN A 480 12.69 5.95 -17.95
C ASN A 480 12.77 5.09 -16.68
N PHE A 481 12.80 3.78 -16.90
CA PHE A 481 12.82 2.75 -15.88
C PHE A 481 14.25 2.23 -15.70
N VAL A 482 14.85 2.42 -14.54
CA VAL A 482 16.23 2.00 -14.25
C VAL A 482 16.23 0.79 -13.34
N TRP A 483 16.90 -0.28 -13.78
CA TRP A 483 17.05 -1.51 -13.03
C TRP A 483 17.57 -1.26 -11.59
N MET A 484 16.94 -1.95 -10.64
CA MET A 484 17.29 -1.87 -9.22
C MET A 484 17.75 -3.21 -8.67
N SER A 485 16.91 -4.24 -8.78
CA SER A 485 17.18 -5.55 -8.19
C SER A 485 16.36 -6.66 -8.86
N SER A 486 16.78 -7.91 -8.61
CA SER A 486 16.02 -9.12 -8.91
C SER A 486 15.67 -9.81 -7.59
N ILE A 487 14.42 -10.23 -7.48
CA ILE A 487 13.89 -11.08 -6.42
C ILE A 487 13.93 -12.51 -6.98
N GLU A 488 15.02 -13.21 -6.67
CA GLU A 488 15.15 -14.63 -7.01
C GLU A 488 14.20 -15.46 -6.16
N LEU A 489 13.56 -16.45 -6.77
CA LEU A 489 12.55 -17.27 -6.12
C LEU A 489 13.09 -18.70 -6.03
N VAL A 490 13.28 -19.18 -4.80
CA VAL A 490 13.97 -20.44 -4.47
C VAL A 490 13.00 -21.61 -4.44
#